data_AF-A0A7S4MDX5-F1
#
_entry.id   AF-A0A7S4MDX5-F1
#
_cell.length_a   1.000
_cell.length_b   1.000
_cell.length_c   1.000
_cell.angle_alpha   90.00
_cell.angle_beta   90.00
_cell.angle_gamma   90.00
#
_symmetry.space_group_name_H-M   'P 1'
#
loop_
_entity.id
_entity.type
_entity.pdbx_description
1 polymer ?
#
loop_
_entity_poly.entity_id
_entity_poly.type
_entity_poly.pdbx_seq_one_letter_code
_entity_poly.pdbx_strand_id
1 'polypeptide(L)'
;VAAGHGLLGWALLLLDDDDHDDRRRRNGDGGEEEAAEEGTTNAEREPPPRTVLCVDRRMPPSAVALRASMLSRWPHLIDRFHYVEGSLEQLVPHRTCLLASVHACAGLSDVIAGVAAESGAPVALVPCCHSRKKLERFASPFAGEEYGDIIMFEGRKVPDLADRLDRARMAALRNAGFDVDEMRLPSEFTAKNRLILGTPPEGGPRPVPPPPPSWGNAAAASTPMKVPPGRMPPVPVEEDSLAATKAAATATATAKELFLAKMAIPCEDAPGPREEVQALSGKVAALRRKRALHVRDHADCPRFDVSMWLPPTPPPFPSASLGRSDEDCGGSMPAPAPITEEALSNLASAVNASIRVTAVQLGPEFVHSSGRRARTYRLSYYYGGARTKSALEGDVDGDGEGVTNARAKDVHNEVCRRIPGAFPGAECR
;
A
#
# COMPACT_ATOMS: atom_id res chain seq x y z
N VAL A 1 3.02 -13.38 17.42
CA VAL A 1 1.93 -12.36 17.51
C VAL A 1 2.13 -11.30 16.45
N ALA A 2 1.11 -10.90 15.71
CA ALA A 2 1.14 -9.74 14.80
C ALA A 2 0.37 -8.56 15.42
N ALA A 3 1.06 -7.46 15.72
CA ALA A 3 0.54 -6.32 16.48
C ALA A 3 0.50 -5.00 15.68
N GLY A 4 -0.64 -4.30 15.74
CA GLY A 4 -0.79 -2.97 15.12
C GLY A 4 -0.07 -1.81 15.86
N HIS A 5 0.51 -2.06 17.03
CA HIS A 5 1.17 -1.04 17.85
C HIS A 5 2.42 -1.57 18.55
N GLY A 6 3.54 -0.85 18.44
CA GLY A 6 4.84 -1.30 18.96
C GLY A 6 4.86 -1.56 20.47
N LEU A 7 4.25 -0.67 21.27
CA LEU A 7 4.16 -0.85 22.73
C LEU A 7 3.34 -2.10 23.13
N LEU A 8 2.23 -2.37 22.43
CA LEU A 8 1.46 -3.59 22.67
C LEU A 8 2.31 -4.83 22.38
N GLY A 9 3.05 -4.79 21.27
CA GLY A 9 3.95 -5.87 20.91
C GLY A 9 5.00 -6.15 22.01
N TRP A 10 5.63 -5.11 22.56
CA TRP A 10 6.55 -5.27 23.68
C TRP A 10 5.89 -5.81 24.94
N ALA A 11 4.70 -5.31 25.30
CA ALA A 11 3.98 -5.80 26.48
C ALA A 11 3.65 -7.30 26.37
N LEU A 12 3.16 -7.75 25.21
CA LEU A 12 2.88 -9.16 24.97
C LEU A 12 4.14 -10.02 24.99
N LEU A 13 5.25 -9.49 24.48
CA LEU A 13 6.53 -10.21 24.50
C LEU A 13 7.07 -10.37 25.93
N LEU A 14 6.94 -9.35 26.77
CA LEU A 14 7.36 -9.40 28.18
C LEU A 14 6.52 -10.39 28.99
N LEU A 15 5.20 -10.42 28.76
CA LEU A 15 4.33 -11.42 29.41
C LEU A 15 4.68 -12.86 29.01
N ASP A 16 5.03 -13.08 27.74
CA ASP A 16 5.49 -14.38 27.25
C ASP A 16 6.87 -14.77 27.83
N ASP A 17 7.75 -13.79 28.03
CA ASP A 17 9.06 -13.96 28.66
C ASP A 17 8.94 -14.37 30.14
N ASP A 18 8.11 -13.66 30.91
CA ASP A 18 7.88 -13.93 32.33
C ASP A 18 7.25 -15.34 32.53
N ASP A 19 6.27 -15.72 31.70
CA ASP A 19 5.66 -17.06 31.74
C ASP A 19 6.66 -18.16 31.39
N HIS A 20 7.57 -17.90 30.45
CA HIS A 20 8.64 -18.84 30.10
C HIS A 20 9.64 -19.02 31.26
N ASP A 21 10.02 -17.93 31.95
CA ASP A 21 10.92 -17.99 33.10
C ASP A 21 10.27 -18.71 34.30
N ASP A 22 8.99 -18.48 34.56
CA ASP A 22 8.25 -19.16 35.63
C ASP A 22 8.15 -20.67 35.38
N ARG A 23 7.93 -21.10 34.14
CA ARG A 23 7.94 -22.54 33.78
C ARG A 23 9.31 -23.18 34.01
N ARG A 24 10.38 -22.49 33.59
CA ARG A 24 11.76 -22.96 33.83
C ARG A 24 12.07 -23.11 35.31
N ARG A 25 11.64 -22.17 36.15
CA ARG A 25 11.82 -22.25 37.61
C ARG A 25 11.08 -23.45 38.21
N ARG A 26 9.84 -23.69 37.80
CA ARG A 26 9.05 -24.84 38.27
C ARG A 26 9.67 -26.18 37.84
N ASN A 27 10.25 -26.23 36.65
CA ASN A 27 10.89 -27.44 36.12
C ASN A 27 12.30 -27.67 36.69
N GLY A 28 13.02 -26.61 37.05
CA GLY A 28 14.39 -26.69 37.57
C GLY A 28 14.51 -27.00 39.06
N ASP A 29 13.49 -26.71 39.87
CA ASP A 29 13.50 -26.95 41.33
C ASP A 29 13.01 -28.37 41.70
N GLY A 30 12.54 -29.14 40.72
CA GLY A 30 11.93 -30.46 40.89
C GLY A 30 12.69 -31.59 40.18
N GLY A 31 13.87 -31.94 40.69
CA GLY A 31 14.45 -33.29 40.56
C GLY A 31 15.07 -33.67 39.22
N GLU A 32 16.35 -33.36 39.03
CA GLU A 32 17.22 -34.08 38.07
C GLU A 32 17.27 -35.60 38.33
N GLU A 33 16.83 -36.08 39.50
CA GLU A 33 16.89 -37.50 39.89
C GLU A 33 15.76 -38.40 39.33
N GLU A 34 14.59 -37.89 38.91
CA GLU A 34 13.48 -38.74 38.44
C GLU A 34 13.36 -38.84 36.90
N ALA A 35 14.04 -37.99 36.12
CA ALA A 35 13.91 -37.96 34.65
C ALA A 35 14.75 -39.01 33.90
N ALA A 36 15.48 -39.89 34.60
CA ALA A 36 16.36 -40.88 33.98
C ALA A 36 15.63 -42.13 33.46
N GLU A 37 14.38 -42.39 33.86
CA GLU A 37 13.69 -43.66 33.53
C GLU A 37 12.80 -43.62 32.27
N GLU A 38 12.37 -42.45 31.80
CA GLU A 38 11.57 -42.32 30.57
C GLU A 38 12.36 -41.51 29.52
N GLY A 39 12.96 -42.21 28.54
CA GLY A 39 13.85 -41.66 27.51
C GLY A 39 13.28 -40.61 26.54
N THR A 40 12.23 -39.88 26.91
CA THR A 40 11.81 -38.63 26.28
C THR A 40 12.52 -37.46 26.95
N THR A 41 13.48 -36.86 26.26
CA THR A 41 14.14 -35.64 26.74
C THR A 41 13.11 -34.53 26.94
N ASN A 42 13.00 -33.98 28.16
CA ASN A 42 12.10 -32.87 28.50
C ASN A 42 12.21 -31.66 27.56
N ALA A 43 13.33 -31.53 26.83
CA ALA A 43 13.55 -30.52 25.80
C ALA A 43 12.50 -30.54 24.66
N GLU A 44 11.81 -31.66 24.41
CA GLU A 44 10.78 -31.74 23.37
C GLU A 44 9.39 -31.29 23.84
N ARG A 45 9.18 -31.04 25.15
CA ARG A 45 7.87 -30.67 25.71
C ARG A 45 7.63 -29.18 25.88
N GLU A 46 8.68 -28.37 26.05
CA GLU A 46 8.48 -26.92 26.22
C GLU A 46 8.24 -26.25 24.87
N PRO A 47 7.10 -25.53 24.68
CA PRO A 47 6.87 -24.80 23.46
C PRO A 47 7.95 -23.72 23.30
N PRO A 48 8.45 -23.48 22.08
CA PRO A 48 9.47 -22.47 21.84
C PRO A 48 8.96 -21.09 22.25
N PRO A 49 9.87 -20.19 22.71
CA PRO A 49 9.49 -18.82 23.05
C PRO A 49 8.89 -18.13 21.83
N ARG A 50 7.82 -17.37 22.06
CA ARG A 50 7.08 -16.72 20.98
C ARG A 50 7.81 -15.48 20.50
N THR A 51 7.55 -15.12 19.23
CA THR A 51 7.98 -13.85 18.66
C THR A 51 6.82 -12.88 18.45
N VAL A 52 7.18 -11.60 18.30
CA VAL A 52 6.27 -10.51 18.02
C VAL A 52 6.70 -9.77 16.76
N LEU A 53 5.73 -9.58 15.87
CA LEU A 53 5.83 -8.81 14.64
C LEU A 53 4.90 -7.60 14.75
N CYS A 54 5.46 -6.39 14.73
CA CYS A 54 4.67 -5.16 14.61
C CYS A 54 4.65 -4.70 13.15
N VAL A 55 3.45 -4.45 12.61
CA VAL A 55 3.29 -3.97 11.23
C VAL A 55 2.59 -2.62 11.22
N ASP A 56 3.23 -1.63 10.63
CA ASP A 56 2.66 -0.29 10.43
C ASP A 56 3.00 0.22 9.03
N ARG A 57 2.12 1.03 8.44
CA ARG A 57 2.36 1.66 7.13
C ARG A 57 3.54 2.62 7.16
N ARG A 58 3.85 3.16 8.32
CA ARG A 58 5.00 4.03 8.53
C ARG A 58 5.60 3.77 9.90
N MET A 59 6.86 3.35 9.96
CA MET A 59 7.57 3.20 11.22
C MET A 59 7.77 4.60 11.85
N PRO A 60 7.19 4.88 13.03
CA PRO A 60 7.39 6.15 13.71
C PRO A 60 8.81 6.22 14.29
N PRO A 61 9.41 7.43 14.41
CA PRO A 61 10.73 7.57 15.04
C PRO A 61 10.79 7.00 16.47
N SER A 62 9.68 7.08 17.21
CA SER A 62 9.56 6.53 18.56
C SER A 62 9.74 5.01 18.61
N ALA A 63 9.44 4.27 17.53
CA ALA A 63 9.65 2.82 17.50
C ALA A 63 11.13 2.45 17.62
N VAL A 64 12.02 3.24 17.02
CA VAL A 64 13.47 3.03 17.11
C VAL A 64 13.97 3.32 18.52
N ALA A 65 13.55 4.45 19.10
CA ALA A 65 13.93 4.83 20.46
C ALA A 65 13.41 3.80 21.48
N LEU A 66 12.13 3.40 21.36
CA LEU A 66 11.52 2.40 22.23
C LEU A 66 12.24 1.05 22.12
N ARG A 67 12.53 0.57 20.91
CA ARG A 67 13.30 -0.67 20.72
C ARG A 67 14.66 -0.58 21.40
N ALA A 68 15.38 0.52 21.25
CA ALA A 68 16.68 0.70 21.90
C ALA A 68 16.56 0.66 23.44
N SER A 69 15.58 1.34 24.01
CA SER A 69 15.31 1.32 25.46
C SER A 69 14.92 -0.06 25.97
N MET A 70 14.06 -0.78 25.24
CA MET A 70 13.65 -2.14 25.60
C MET A 70 14.85 -3.10 25.54
N LEU A 71 15.65 -3.07 24.49
CA LEU A 71 16.83 -3.95 24.36
C LEU A 71 17.95 -3.62 25.34
N SER A 72 18.05 -2.37 25.80
CA SER A 72 18.97 -2.02 26.90
C SER A 72 18.58 -2.70 28.22
N ARG A 73 17.31 -3.01 28.43
CA ARG A 73 16.79 -3.61 29.67
C ARG A 73 16.58 -5.12 29.57
N TRP A 74 16.24 -5.61 28.37
CA TRP A 74 15.98 -7.01 28.03
C TRP A 74 16.74 -7.41 26.74
N PRO A 75 18.07 -7.57 26.81
CA PRO A 75 18.91 -7.81 25.64
C PRO A 75 18.63 -9.15 24.94
N HIS A 76 18.16 -10.17 25.68
CA HIS A 76 17.81 -11.48 25.13
C HIS A 76 16.58 -11.48 24.22
N LEU A 77 15.82 -10.38 24.17
CA LEU A 77 14.64 -10.22 23.31
C LEU A 77 14.95 -9.68 21.90
N ILE A 78 16.23 -9.46 21.56
CA ILE A 78 16.65 -8.84 20.30
C ILE A 78 16.11 -9.53 19.05
N ASP A 79 16.05 -10.87 19.08
CA ASP A 79 15.59 -11.72 17.97
C ASP A 79 14.12 -12.13 18.10
N ARG A 80 13.41 -11.65 19.13
CA ARG A 80 11.98 -11.95 19.34
C ARG A 80 11.06 -10.79 18.98
N PHE A 81 11.58 -9.61 18.68
CA PHE A 81 10.79 -8.43 18.29
C PHE A 81 11.18 -7.89 16.92
N HIS A 82 10.24 -7.96 15.98
CA HIS A 82 10.39 -7.44 14.62
C HIS A 82 9.41 -6.29 14.37
N TYR A 83 9.89 -5.19 13.84
CA TYR A 83 9.05 -4.09 13.36
C TYR A 83 9.16 -3.99 11.84
N VAL A 84 8.08 -4.22 11.12
CA VAL A 84 8.02 -4.18 9.66
C VAL A 84 7.18 -2.99 9.22
N GLU A 85 7.76 -2.15 8.36
CA GLU A 85 6.97 -1.14 7.68
C GLU A 85 6.30 -1.76 6.44
N GLY A 86 4.97 -1.82 6.44
CA GLY A 86 4.13 -2.51 5.45
C GLY A 86 2.62 -2.26 5.65
N SER A 87 1.80 -2.75 4.73
CA SER A 87 0.34 -2.75 4.87
C SER A 87 -0.12 -4.06 5.51
N LEU A 88 -1.19 -4.04 6.31
CA LEU A 88 -1.77 -5.27 6.84
C LEU A 88 -2.35 -6.19 5.75
N GLU A 89 -2.68 -5.62 4.59
CA GLU A 89 -3.07 -6.36 3.37
C GLU A 89 -1.95 -7.30 2.87
N GLN A 90 -0.70 -7.13 3.33
CA GLN A 90 0.47 -7.94 2.98
C GLN A 90 0.75 -9.07 3.99
N LEU A 91 0.00 -9.12 5.09
CA LEU A 91 0.16 -10.17 6.07
C LEU A 91 -0.28 -11.51 5.50
N VAL A 92 0.48 -12.55 5.82
CA VAL A 92 0.11 -13.94 5.60
C VAL A 92 0.05 -14.60 6.98
N PRO A 93 -1.07 -14.46 7.72
CA PRO A 93 -1.18 -15.01 9.05
C PRO A 93 -1.21 -16.53 9.02
N HIS A 94 -0.44 -17.14 9.92
CA HIS A 94 -0.59 -18.55 10.25
C HIS A 94 -1.66 -18.74 11.32
N ARG A 95 -2.32 -19.90 11.37
CA ARG A 95 -3.40 -20.17 12.35
C ARG A 95 -2.94 -20.15 13.80
N THR A 96 -1.65 -20.39 14.05
CA THR A 96 -1.06 -20.29 15.38
C THR A 96 -0.67 -18.85 15.76
N CYS A 97 -0.85 -17.89 14.85
CA CYS A 97 -0.50 -16.50 15.09
C CYS A 97 -1.69 -15.72 15.66
N LEU A 98 -1.50 -15.10 16.83
CA LEU A 98 -2.46 -14.11 17.34
C LEU A 98 -2.32 -12.77 16.61
N LEU A 99 -3.40 -12.33 15.98
CA LEU A 99 -3.56 -10.97 15.46
C LEU A 99 -4.09 -10.06 16.57
N ALA A 100 -3.31 -9.06 16.97
CA ALA A 100 -3.65 -8.19 18.08
C ALA A 100 -3.59 -6.71 17.67
N SER A 101 -4.57 -5.91 18.06
CA SER A 101 -4.45 -4.46 17.91
C SER A 101 -5.23 -3.71 18.98
N VAL A 102 -4.49 -2.87 19.71
CA VAL A 102 -5.07 -1.77 20.49
C VAL A 102 -5.22 -0.56 19.59
N HIS A 103 -6.21 0.28 19.89
CA HIS A 103 -6.53 1.42 19.05
C HIS A 103 -6.70 1.06 17.57
N ALA A 104 -7.42 -0.02 17.27
CA ALA A 104 -7.73 -0.46 15.91
C ALA A 104 -8.74 0.49 15.24
N CYS A 105 -8.30 1.70 14.90
CA CYS A 105 -9.18 2.82 14.57
C CYS A 105 -9.76 2.72 13.14
N ALA A 106 -11.07 2.96 13.03
CA ALA A 106 -11.84 2.98 11.78
C ALA A 106 -11.63 1.71 10.95
N GLY A 107 -11.32 1.85 9.66
CA GLY A 107 -11.09 0.73 8.73
C GLY A 107 -10.00 -0.26 9.16
N LEU A 108 -9.14 0.10 10.12
CA LEU A 108 -8.09 -0.80 10.61
C LEU A 108 -8.66 -2.04 11.30
N SER A 109 -9.68 -1.88 12.15
CA SER A 109 -10.34 -3.01 12.81
C SER A 109 -11.09 -3.89 11.82
N ASP A 110 -11.70 -3.28 10.80
CA ASP A 110 -12.41 -4.01 9.74
C ASP A 110 -11.44 -4.87 8.92
N VAL A 111 -10.27 -4.32 8.56
CA VAL A 111 -9.19 -5.06 7.88
C VAL A 111 -8.68 -6.22 8.74
N ILE A 112 -8.38 -6.00 10.02
CA ILE A 112 -7.85 -7.09 10.86
C ILE A 112 -8.90 -8.19 11.07
N ALA A 113 -10.17 -7.84 11.28
CA ALA A 113 -11.25 -8.82 11.38
C ALA A 113 -11.42 -9.62 10.08
N GLY A 114 -11.32 -8.97 8.92
CA GLY A 114 -11.33 -9.64 7.62
C GLY A 114 -10.13 -10.58 7.44
N VAL A 115 -8.91 -10.12 7.75
CA VAL A 115 -7.69 -10.93 7.67
C VAL A 115 -7.76 -12.14 8.62
N ALA A 116 -8.29 -11.97 9.83
CA ALA A 116 -8.54 -13.07 10.77
C ALA A 116 -9.54 -14.08 10.18
N ALA A 117 -10.69 -13.60 9.71
CA ALA A 117 -11.73 -14.43 9.08
C ALA A 117 -11.19 -15.23 7.89
N GLU A 118 -10.36 -14.63 7.03
CA GLU A 118 -9.78 -15.30 5.85
C GLU A 118 -8.68 -16.32 6.19
N SER A 119 -7.90 -16.07 7.23
CA SER A 119 -6.75 -16.90 7.60
C SER A 119 -7.09 -17.97 8.65
N GLY A 120 -8.17 -17.80 9.40
CA GLY A 120 -8.46 -18.61 10.58
C GLY A 120 -7.49 -18.34 11.74
N ALA A 121 -6.84 -17.18 11.76
CA ALA A 121 -5.93 -16.78 12.83
C ALA A 121 -6.72 -16.18 14.01
N PRO A 122 -6.41 -16.54 15.27
CA PRO A 122 -7.03 -15.94 16.45
C PRO A 122 -6.81 -14.43 16.49
N VAL A 123 -7.79 -13.70 17.03
CA VAL A 123 -7.79 -12.24 16.97
C VAL A 123 -8.20 -11.60 18.31
N ALA A 124 -7.53 -10.51 18.68
CA ALA A 124 -7.87 -9.66 19.81
C ALA A 124 -7.87 -8.18 19.39
N LEU A 125 -9.04 -7.53 19.39
CA LEU A 125 -9.24 -6.18 18.88
C LEU A 125 -9.84 -5.23 19.92
N VAL A 126 -9.23 -4.06 20.07
CA VAL A 126 -9.81 -2.92 20.79
C VAL A 126 -10.10 -1.79 19.79
N PRO A 127 -11.32 -1.74 19.21
CA PRO A 127 -11.71 -0.64 18.32
C PRO A 127 -11.93 0.67 19.10
N CYS A 128 -11.29 1.74 18.64
CA CYS A 128 -11.30 3.09 19.25
C CYS A 128 -12.13 4.12 18.49
N CYS A 129 -12.02 4.09 17.17
CA CYS A 129 -12.66 5.04 16.27
C CYS A 129 -13.56 4.30 15.30
N HIS A 130 -14.70 4.90 15.04
CA HIS A 130 -15.76 4.35 14.21
C HIS A 130 -16.05 5.38 13.13
N SER A 131 -15.85 5.02 11.88
CA SER A 131 -16.02 5.94 10.76
C SER A 131 -16.60 5.21 9.57
N ARG A 132 -17.65 5.79 8.99
CA ARG A 132 -18.19 5.35 7.70
C ARG A 132 -17.27 5.73 6.52
N LYS A 133 -16.30 6.63 6.74
CA LYS A 133 -15.42 7.09 5.66
C LYS A 133 -14.58 5.93 5.13
N LYS A 134 -14.72 5.63 3.84
CA LYS A 134 -14.00 4.55 3.14
C LYS A 134 -14.38 3.14 3.61
N LEU A 135 -15.53 2.98 4.26
CA LEU A 135 -15.97 1.67 4.76
C LEU A 135 -16.09 0.65 3.63
N GLU A 136 -16.61 1.04 2.47
CA GLU A 136 -16.69 0.21 1.25
C GLU A 136 -15.37 -0.46 0.86
N ARG A 137 -14.22 0.17 1.16
CA ARG A 137 -12.90 -0.38 0.83
C ARG A 137 -12.46 -1.46 1.83
N PHE A 138 -12.92 -1.39 3.06
CA PHE A 138 -12.41 -2.19 4.18
C PHE A 138 -13.45 -3.15 4.76
N ALA A 139 -14.69 -3.08 4.28
CA ALA A 139 -15.77 -3.97 4.67
C ALA A 139 -15.36 -5.42 4.39
N SER A 140 -15.44 -6.25 5.41
CA SER A 140 -15.17 -7.67 5.28
C SER A 140 -16.28 -8.34 4.45
N PRO A 141 -15.94 -9.19 3.47
CA PRO A 141 -16.95 -9.91 2.69
C PRO A 141 -17.79 -10.86 3.55
N PHE A 142 -17.30 -11.26 4.72
CA PHE A 142 -17.99 -12.15 5.65
C PHE A 142 -19.14 -11.50 6.41
N ALA A 143 -19.26 -10.17 6.42
CA ALA A 143 -20.37 -9.44 7.06
C ALA A 143 -20.97 -8.43 6.10
N GLY A 144 -21.22 -8.91 4.86
CA GLY A 144 -21.75 -8.08 3.79
C GLY A 144 -22.95 -7.29 4.26
N GLU A 145 -24.03 -7.99 4.61
CA GLU A 145 -25.31 -7.41 5.02
C GLU A 145 -25.15 -6.31 6.08
N GLU A 146 -24.39 -6.57 7.16
CA GLU A 146 -24.20 -5.62 8.25
C GLU A 146 -23.43 -4.36 7.81
N TYR A 147 -22.39 -4.50 6.98
CA TYR A 147 -21.69 -3.35 6.42
C TYR A 147 -22.58 -2.58 5.43
N GLY A 148 -23.40 -3.30 4.67
CA GLY A 148 -24.40 -2.75 3.75
C GLY A 148 -25.35 -1.79 4.39
N ASP A 149 -25.97 -2.23 5.47
CA ASP A 149 -26.92 -1.43 6.24
C ASP A 149 -26.29 -0.11 6.71
N ILE A 150 -25.00 -0.12 7.05
CA ILE A 150 -24.27 1.07 7.49
C ILE A 150 -23.93 1.98 6.29
N ILE A 151 -23.52 1.38 5.17
CA ILE A 151 -23.13 2.10 3.95
C ILE A 151 -24.36 2.77 3.31
N MET A 152 -25.44 2.01 3.13
CA MET A 152 -26.69 2.41 2.48
C MET A 152 -27.59 3.27 3.37
N PHE A 153 -27.26 3.45 4.66
CA PHE A 153 -28.06 4.28 5.56
C PHE A 153 -28.22 5.71 5.04
N GLU A 154 -29.46 6.05 4.68
CA GLU A 154 -29.88 7.36 4.21
C GLU A 154 -29.89 8.37 5.37
N GLY A 155 -28.73 8.93 5.65
CA GLY A 155 -28.56 9.91 6.72
C GLY A 155 -27.15 10.46 6.81
N ARG A 156 -27.05 11.70 7.29
CA ARG A 156 -25.74 12.33 7.55
C ARG A 156 -25.00 11.66 8.72
N LYS A 157 -25.73 11.14 9.70
CA LYS A 157 -25.21 10.43 10.86
C LYS A 157 -25.96 9.12 11.02
N VAL A 158 -25.23 8.01 11.07
CA VAL A 158 -25.78 6.71 11.41
C VAL A 158 -25.93 6.64 12.94
N PRO A 159 -27.14 6.39 13.46
CA PRO A 159 -27.35 6.16 14.89
C PRO A 159 -26.49 4.99 15.38
N ASP A 160 -25.80 5.18 16.50
CA ASP A 160 -24.97 4.15 17.15
C ASP A 160 -23.95 3.51 16.18
N LEU A 161 -23.34 4.33 15.33
CA LEU A 161 -22.35 3.89 14.33
C LEU A 161 -21.26 3.00 14.93
N ALA A 162 -20.87 3.27 16.18
CA ALA A 162 -19.87 2.49 16.87
C ALA A 162 -20.32 1.04 17.09
N ASP A 163 -21.48 0.86 17.74
CA ASP A 163 -22.04 -0.46 18.01
C ASP A 163 -22.39 -1.21 16.72
N ARG A 164 -22.87 -0.53 15.68
CA ARG A 164 -23.15 -1.15 14.37
C ARG A 164 -21.89 -1.70 13.72
N LEU A 165 -20.81 -0.91 13.69
CA LEU A 165 -19.53 -1.37 13.13
C LEU A 165 -18.92 -2.51 13.95
N ASP A 166 -19.01 -2.46 15.28
CA ASP A 166 -18.52 -3.54 16.14
C ASP A 166 -19.35 -4.83 15.94
N ARG A 167 -20.67 -4.71 15.76
CA ARG A 167 -21.51 -5.86 15.36
C ARG A 167 -21.13 -6.43 14.00
N ALA A 168 -20.87 -5.59 13.00
CA ALA A 168 -20.43 -6.05 11.68
C ALA A 168 -19.08 -6.81 11.75
N ARG A 169 -18.14 -6.35 12.60
CA ARG A 169 -16.86 -7.04 12.83
C ARG A 169 -17.06 -8.40 13.51
N MET A 170 -17.89 -8.46 14.54
CA MET A 170 -18.21 -9.71 15.22
C MET A 170 -18.95 -10.68 14.29
N ALA A 171 -19.89 -10.18 13.48
CA ALA A 171 -20.58 -10.96 12.47
C ALA A 171 -19.60 -11.54 11.44
N ALA A 172 -18.61 -10.75 10.99
CA ALA A 172 -17.61 -11.24 10.03
C ALA A 172 -16.81 -12.42 10.59
N LEU A 173 -16.42 -12.35 11.87
CA LEU A 173 -15.73 -13.43 12.56
C LEU A 173 -16.64 -14.65 12.76
N ARG A 174 -17.88 -14.46 13.24
CA ARG A 174 -18.85 -15.54 13.45
C ARG A 174 -19.22 -16.26 12.15
N ASN A 175 -19.43 -15.50 11.07
CA ASN A 175 -19.72 -16.06 9.74
C ASN A 175 -18.51 -16.80 9.15
N ALA A 176 -17.30 -16.53 9.63
CA ALA A 176 -16.10 -17.31 9.35
C ALA A 176 -15.90 -18.49 10.33
N GLY A 177 -16.86 -18.77 11.20
CA GLY A 177 -16.85 -19.91 12.12
C GLY A 177 -16.10 -19.68 13.43
N PHE A 178 -15.70 -18.45 13.74
CA PHE A 178 -15.05 -18.14 15.01
C PHE A 178 -16.05 -18.15 16.17
N ASP A 179 -15.57 -18.60 17.33
CA ASP A 179 -16.20 -18.26 18.61
C ASP A 179 -15.79 -16.83 19.00
N VAL A 180 -16.78 -15.97 19.26
CA VAL A 180 -16.57 -14.52 19.37
C VAL A 180 -17.12 -13.98 20.67
N ASP A 181 -16.20 -13.60 21.55
CA ASP A 181 -16.47 -12.97 22.83
C ASP A 181 -16.34 -11.45 22.74
N GLU A 182 -17.28 -10.77 23.38
CA GLU A 182 -17.21 -9.32 23.63
C GLU A 182 -16.99 -9.08 25.13
N MET A 183 -15.89 -8.42 25.47
CA MET A 183 -15.63 -7.96 26.82
C MET A 183 -15.67 -6.44 26.91
N ARG A 184 -16.21 -5.93 28.03
CA ARG A 184 -16.15 -4.50 28.32
C ARG A 184 -14.90 -4.16 29.11
N LEU A 185 -14.12 -3.20 28.61
CA LEU A 185 -13.04 -2.61 29.39
C LEU A 185 -13.61 -1.64 30.44
N PRO A 186 -13.00 -1.52 31.62
CA PRO A 186 -13.46 -0.59 32.66
C PRO A 186 -13.53 0.86 32.13
N SER A 187 -14.63 1.56 32.39
CA SER A 187 -14.93 2.90 31.85
C SER A 187 -13.90 3.97 32.20
N GLU A 188 -13.08 3.71 33.22
CA GLU A 188 -11.98 4.58 33.65
C GLU A 188 -10.88 4.68 32.58
N PHE A 189 -10.76 3.69 31.69
CA PHE A 189 -9.74 3.67 30.64
C PHE A 189 -10.20 4.35 29.33
N THR A 190 -11.47 4.21 28.97
CA THR A 190 -12.07 4.84 27.77
C THR A 190 -13.60 4.82 27.87
N ALA A 191 -14.33 5.55 27.02
CA ALA A 191 -15.80 5.44 26.92
C ALA A 191 -16.25 4.42 25.85
N LYS A 192 -15.33 3.98 24.99
CA LYS A 192 -15.55 3.07 23.86
C LYS A 192 -14.79 1.77 24.09
N ASN A 193 -15.32 0.98 25.01
CA ASN A 193 -14.55 -0.01 25.75
C ASN A 193 -14.98 -1.41 25.40
N ARG A 194 -14.74 -1.81 24.18
CA ARG A 194 -15.01 -3.18 23.77
C ARG A 194 -13.70 -3.84 23.39
N LEU A 195 -13.47 -5.01 23.92
CA LEU A 195 -12.48 -5.96 23.47
C LEU A 195 -13.25 -7.06 22.73
N ILE A 196 -12.98 -7.21 21.45
CA ILE A 196 -13.51 -8.30 20.62
C ILE A 196 -12.42 -9.37 20.57
N LEU A 197 -12.74 -10.55 21.09
CA LEU A 197 -11.91 -11.74 20.93
C LEU A 197 -12.56 -12.68 19.92
N GLY A 198 -11.74 -13.26 19.05
CA GLY A 198 -12.17 -14.32 18.15
C GLY A 198 -11.24 -15.51 18.25
N THR A 199 -11.80 -16.66 18.62
CA THR A 199 -11.11 -17.95 18.68
C THR A 199 -11.55 -18.79 17.47
N PRO A 200 -10.62 -19.25 16.62
CA PRO A 200 -10.97 -20.07 15.47
C PRO A 200 -11.42 -21.47 15.93
N PRO A 201 -12.23 -22.18 15.14
CA PRO A 201 -12.68 -23.54 15.49
C PRO A 201 -11.49 -24.52 15.44
N GLU A 202 -11.41 -25.41 16.43
CA GLU A 202 -10.35 -26.43 16.50
C GLU A 202 -10.40 -27.34 15.27
N GLY A 203 -9.30 -27.43 14.52
CA GLY A 203 -9.15 -28.38 13.41
C GLY A 203 -10.08 -28.16 12.20
N GLY A 204 -10.88 -27.09 12.18
CA GLY A 204 -11.86 -26.86 11.13
C GLY A 204 -11.23 -26.55 9.76
N PRO A 205 -11.86 -26.98 8.64
CA PRO A 205 -11.45 -26.57 7.30
C PRO A 205 -11.44 -25.04 7.18
N ARG A 206 -10.60 -24.52 6.27
CA ARG A 206 -10.52 -23.07 6.05
C ARG A 206 -11.91 -22.54 5.65
N PRO A 207 -12.40 -21.46 6.28
CA PRO A 207 -13.67 -20.87 5.87
C PRO A 207 -13.54 -20.43 4.42
N VAL A 208 -14.48 -20.85 3.58
CA VAL A 208 -14.59 -20.31 2.23
C VAL A 208 -15.34 -18.99 2.37
N PRO A 209 -14.78 -17.85 1.91
CA PRO A 209 -15.53 -16.60 1.96
C PRO A 209 -16.84 -16.77 1.20
N PRO A 210 -17.97 -16.26 1.74
CA PRO A 210 -19.20 -16.23 0.97
C PRO A 210 -18.93 -15.46 -0.33
N PRO A 211 -19.65 -15.78 -1.43
CA PRO A 211 -19.56 -14.98 -2.65
C PRO A 211 -19.78 -13.51 -2.27
N PRO A 212 -19.00 -12.58 -2.87
CA PRO A 212 -19.10 -11.17 -2.52
C PRO A 212 -20.57 -10.74 -2.62
N PRO A 213 -21.08 -9.96 -1.65
CA PRO A 213 -22.49 -9.59 -1.68
C PRO A 213 -22.74 -8.86 -3.00
N SER A 214 -23.79 -9.26 -3.72
CA SER A 214 -24.26 -8.53 -4.89
C SER A 214 -24.92 -7.23 -4.39
N TRP A 215 -24.11 -6.28 -3.94
CA TRP A 215 -24.51 -4.88 -3.77
C TRP A 215 -24.96 -4.42 -5.15
N GLY A 216 -26.25 -4.54 -5.41
CA GLY A 216 -26.86 -4.58 -6.74
C GLY A 216 -25.98 -4.08 -7.87
N ASN A 217 -25.76 -4.95 -8.86
CA ASN A 217 -25.71 -4.53 -10.26
C ASN A 217 -27.09 -3.96 -10.66
N ALA A 218 -27.66 -3.05 -9.86
CA ALA A 218 -28.63 -2.11 -10.34
C ALA A 218 -27.89 -1.34 -11.43
N ALA A 219 -28.27 -1.65 -12.67
CA ALA A 219 -27.74 -1.03 -13.87
C ALA A 219 -27.39 0.44 -13.59
N ALA A 220 -26.17 0.80 -13.97
CA ALA A 220 -25.77 2.17 -14.16
C ALA A 220 -26.67 2.81 -15.24
N ALA A 221 -27.92 3.14 -14.88
CA ALA A 221 -28.54 4.34 -15.38
C ALA A 221 -27.71 5.47 -14.80
N SER A 222 -26.69 5.84 -15.57
CA SER A 222 -25.70 6.87 -15.26
C SER A 222 -26.42 8.18 -14.96
N THR A 223 -26.76 8.40 -13.70
CA THR A 223 -26.85 9.76 -13.19
C THR A 223 -25.41 10.23 -13.04
N PRO A 224 -24.96 11.29 -13.73
CA PRO A 224 -23.57 11.68 -13.72
C PRO A 224 -23.14 11.99 -12.28
N MET A 225 -22.34 11.11 -11.69
CA MET A 225 -21.61 11.41 -10.47
C MET A 225 -20.85 12.71 -10.71
N LYS A 226 -21.10 13.73 -9.88
CA LYS A 226 -20.18 14.85 -9.75
C LYS A 226 -18.85 14.29 -9.24
N VAL A 227 -17.96 13.99 -10.17
CA VAL A 227 -16.58 13.65 -9.91
C VAL A 227 -15.99 14.80 -9.08
N PRO A 228 -15.47 14.55 -7.85
CA PRO A 228 -14.73 15.56 -7.12
C PRO A 228 -13.57 16.03 -8.01
N PRO A 229 -13.31 17.35 -8.13
CA PRO A 229 -12.23 17.84 -8.99
C PRO A 229 -10.92 17.14 -8.62
N GLY A 230 -10.37 16.34 -9.55
CA GLY A 230 -9.07 15.68 -9.39
C GLY A 230 -9.01 14.15 -9.38
N ARG A 231 -10.07 13.40 -9.72
CA ARG A 231 -9.97 11.95 -9.99
C ARG A 231 -10.57 11.55 -11.34
N MET A 232 -9.89 10.65 -12.06
CA MET A 232 -10.37 10.10 -13.33
C MET A 232 -11.43 9.01 -13.11
N PRO A 233 -12.47 8.93 -13.97
CA PRO A 233 -13.34 7.76 -14.07
C PRO A 233 -12.64 6.61 -14.84
N PRO A 234 -12.96 5.34 -14.54
CA PRO A 234 -12.45 4.20 -15.31
C PRO A 234 -13.04 4.16 -16.72
N VAL A 235 -12.22 3.72 -17.68
CA VAL A 235 -12.56 3.59 -19.11
C VAL A 235 -13.31 2.26 -19.32
N PRO A 236 -14.42 2.21 -20.08
CA PRO A 236 -15.06 0.95 -20.43
C PRO A 236 -14.19 0.19 -21.44
N VAL A 237 -14.01 -1.11 -21.20
CA VAL A 237 -13.25 -2.02 -22.06
C VAL A 237 -14.27 -2.92 -22.76
N GLU A 238 -14.20 -3.01 -24.10
CA GLU A 238 -15.03 -3.91 -24.89
C GLU A 238 -14.68 -5.38 -24.62
N GLU A 239 -15.73 -6.20 -24.53
CA GLU A 239 -15.71 -7.61 -24.14
C GLU A 239 -15.25 -8.49 -25.31
N ASP A 240 -13.94 -8.66 -25.52
CA ASP A 240 -13.38 -9.84 -26.20
C ASP A 240 -11.83 -9.87 -26.14
N SER A 241 -11.25 -10.26 -24.99
CA SER A 241 -9.91 -10.89 -24.91
C SER A 241 -9.52 -11.20 -23.46
N LEU A 242 -9.65 -12.47 -23.05
CA LEU A 242 -9.25 -12.95 -21.72
C LEU A 242 -7.73 -13.00 -21.49
N ALA A 243 -6.92 -12.93 -22.55
CA ALA A 243 -5.47 -12.96 -22.48
C ALA A 243 -4.84 -11.56 -22.46
N ALA A 244 -5.42 -10.58 -23.18
CA ALA A 244 -4.98 -9.18 -23.13
C ALA A 244 -5.36 -8.51 -21.81
N THR A 245 -6.43 -8.96 -21.15
CA THR A 245 -6.89 -8.43 -19.85
C THR A 245 -5.91 -8.70 -18.71
N LYS A 246 -5.16 -9.80 -18.70
CA LYS A 246 -4.09 -10.00 -17.70
C LYS A 246 -2.94 -9.00 -17.92
N ALA A 247 -2.50 -8.79 -19.15
CA ALA A 247 -1.44 -7.81 -19.46
C ALA A 247 -1.90 -6.36 -19.23
N ALA A 248 -3.14 -6.02 -19.59
CA ALA A 248 -3.73 -4.70 -19.38
C ALA A 248 -4.06 -4.41 -17.91
N ALA A 249 -4.52 -5.41 -17.14
CA ALA A 249 -4.70 -5.27 -15.69
C ALA A 249 -3.36 -5.05 -14.96
N THR A 250 -2.28 -5.63 -15.46
CA THR A 250 -0.92 -5.35 -14.95
C THR A 250 -0.45 -3.94 -15.35
N ALA A 251 -0.95 -3.39 -16.46
CA ALA A 251 -0.64 -2.03 -16.92
C ALA A 251 -1.47 -0.94 -16.21
N THR A 252 -2.64 -1.27 -15.67
CA THR A 252 -3.50 -0.34 -14.91
C THR A 252 -3.32 -0.45 -13.40
N ALA A 253 -2.69 -1.53 -12.91
CA ALA A 253 -2.33 -1.67 -11.51
C ALA A 253 -1.50 -0.47 -11.07
N THR A 254 -2.00 0.25 -10.08
CA THR A 254 -1.27 1.36 -9.47
C THR A 254 0.06 0.83 -8.91
N ALA A 255 1.10 1.66 -8.86
CA ALA A 255 2.37 1.27 -8.22
C ALA A 255 2.18 0.74 -6.79
N LYS A 256 1.10 1.18 -6.12
CA LYS A 256 0.66 0.65 -4.84
C LYS A 256 0.16 -0.80 -4.92
N GLU A 257 -0.67 -1.16 -5.88
CA GLU A 257 -1.16 -2.54 -6.05
C GLU A 257 -0.04 -3.51 -6.42
N LEU A 258 0.87 -3.08 -7.31
CA LEU A 258 2.09 -3.83 -7.62
C LEU A 258 2.99 -3.99 -6.39
N PHE A 259 3.05 -2.98 -5.51
CA PHE A 259 3.76 -3.09 -4.24
C PHE A 259 3.12 -4.12 -3.32
N LEU A 260 1.79 -4.06 -3.14
CA LEU A 260 1.06 -5.01 -2.31
C LEU A 260 1.23 -6.44 -2.82
N ALA A 261 1.22 -6.65 -4.13
CA ALA A 261 1.38 -7.97 -4.74
C ALA A 261 2.79 -8.57 -4.61
N LYS A 262 3.83 -7.75 -4.36
CA LYS A 262 5.24 -8.19 -4.38
C LYS A 262 5.84 -8.44 -3.00
N MET A 263 5.11 -8.20 -1.93
CA MET A 263 5.61 -8.36 -0.57
C MET A 263 4.57 -9.10 0.26
N ALA A 264 4.94 -10.30 0.70
CA ALA A 264 4.26 -11.05 1.73
C ALA A 264 5.02 -10.91 3.04
N ILE A 265 4.31 -10.84 4.16
CA ILE A 265 4.87 -10.84 5.51
C ILE A 265 4.35 -12.10 6.19
N PRO A 266 5.13 -13.20 6.21
CA PRO A 266 4.67 -14.42 6.86
C PRO A 266 4.61 -14.20 8.38
N CYS A 267 3.54 -14.67 9.03
CA CYS A 267 3.38 -14.56 10.49
C CYS A 267 3.50 -15.91 11.20
N GLU A 268 4.03 -16.93 10.52
CA GLU A 268 4.34 -18.22 11.12
C GLU A 268 5.60 -18.11 11.98
N ASP A 269 5.57 -18.75 13.15
CA ASP A 269 6.67 -18.69 14.11
C ASP A 269 7.70 -19.82 13.89
N ALA A 270 8.08 -20.04 12.63
CA ALA A 270 9.04 -21.05 12.18
C ALA A 270 10.36 -20.41 11.71
N PRO A 271 11.50 -21.13 11.71
CA PRO A 271 12.81 -20.55 11.39
C PRO A 271 12.88 -19.80 10.05
N GLY A 272 12.40 -20.41 8.95
CA GLY A 272 12.41 -19.78 7.62
C GLY A 272 11.57 -18.48 7.57
N PRO A 273 10.28 -18.52 7.92
CA PRO A 273 9.45 -17.32 8.05
C PRO A 273 10.04 -16.23 8.97
N ARG A 274 10.70 -16.61 10.07
CA ARG A 274 11.37 -15.65 10.98
C ARG A 274 12.53 -14.94 10.29
N GLU A 275 13.37 -15.65 9.56
CA GLU A 275 14.47 -15.06 8.77
C GLU A 275 13.95 -14.09 7.71
N GLU A 276 12.86 -14.45 7.02
CA GLU A 276 12.20 -13.57 6.06
C GLU A 276 11.69 -12.28 6.73
N VAL A 277 10.99 -12.40 7.85
CA VAL A 277 10.50 -11.24 8.62
C VAL A 277 11.65 -10.39 9.14
N GLN A 278 12.74 -11.00 9.60
CA GLN A 278 13.94 -10.30 10.04
C GLN A 278 14.57 -9.49 8.90
N ALA A 279 14.67 -10.08 7.70
CA ALA A 279 15.13 -9.37 6.49
C ALA A 279 14.20 -8.22 6.09
N LEU A 280 12.91 -8.31 6.42
CA LEU A 280 11.93 -7.24 6.20
C LEU A 280 11.92 -6.17 7.30
N SER A 281 12.51 -6.45 8.47
CA SER A 281 12.40 -5.62 9.66
C SER A 281 13.34 -4.41 9.65
N GLY A 282 12.89 -3.34 10.30
CA GLY A 282 13.68 -2.14 10.54
C GLY A 282 13.62 -1.10 9.43
N LYS A 283 14.08 0.11 9.77
CA LYS A 283 14.00 1.29 8.91
C LYS A 283 14.84 1.15 7.64
N VAL A 284 15.98 0.48 7.72
CA VAL A 284 16.87 0.26 6.57
C VAL A 284 16.21 -0.64 5.53
N ALA A 285 15.65 -1.78 5.96
CA ALA A 285 14.92 -2.68 5.08
C ALA A 285 13.70 -1.99 4.44
N ALA A 286 12.94 -1.23 5.23
CA ALA A 286 11.83 -0.41 4.74
C ALA A 286 12.26 0.59 3.66
N LEU A 287 13.38 1.31 3.88
CA LEU A 287 13.93 2.25 2.89
C LEU A 287 14.43 1.54 1.63
N ARG A 288 15.09 0.39 1.76
CA ARG A 288 15.52 -0.43 0.61
C ARG A 288 14.33 -0.84 -0.24
N ARG A 289 13.24 -1.32 0.38
CA ARG A 289 11.99 -1.64 -0.32
C ARG A 289 11.39 -0.41 -0.99
N LYS A 290 11.24 0.70 -0.26
CA LYS A 290 10.70 1.94 -0.83
C LYS A 290 11.48 2.41 -2.05
N ARG A 291 12.82 2.33 -2.01
CA ARG A 291 13.68 2.63 -3.17
C ARG A 291 13.41 1.69 -4.34
N ALA A 292 13.31 0.38 -4.09
CA ALA A 292 12.99 -0.60 -5.13
C ALA A 292 11.57 -0.42 -5.73
N LEU A 293 10.64 0.16 -4.97
CA LEU A 293 9.23 0.29 -5.34
C LEU A 293 8.85 1.64 -5.92
N HIS A 294 9.54 2.70 -5.51
CA HIS A 294 9.40 3.98 -6.15
C HIS A 294 9.98 3.85 -7.56
N VAL A 295 9.09 3.72 -8.55
CA VAL A 295 9.38 3.84 -10.00
C VAL A 295 10.10 5.18 -10.32
N ARG A 296 10.14 6.12 -9.37
CA ARG A 296 10.88 7.39 -9.46
C ARG A 296 12.33 7.30 -8.99
N ASP A 297 12.65 6.35 -8.11
CA ASP A 297 13.98 6.08 -7.55
C ASP A 297 14.61 4.83 -8.21
N HIS A 298 14.48 4.69 -9.53
CA HIS A 298 15.46 3.85 -10.22
C HIS A 298 16.82 4.56 -10.04
N ALA A 299 17.65 4.02 -9.16
CA ALA A 299 18.98 4.57 -8.87
C ALA A 299 19.78 4.85 -10.14
N ASP A 300 19.53 4.05 -11.18
CA ASP A 300 20.23 4.11 -12.46
C ASP A 300 19.54 5.03 -13.49
N CYS A 301 18.28 5.42 -13.26
CA CYS A 301 17.48 6.19 -14.20
C CYS A 301 16.30 6.91 -13.50
N PRO A 302 16.53 8.04 -12.81
CA PRO A 302 15.44 8.81 -12.22
C PRO A 302 14.33 9.08 -13.23
N ARG A 303 13.07 9.11 -12.77
CA ARG A 303 11.91 9.37 -13.63
C ARG A 303 11.00 10.42 -13.03
N PHE A 304 10.64 11.42 -13.83
CA PHE A 304 9.75 12.50 -13.43
C PHE A 304 8.65 12.67 -14.46
N ASP A 305 7.42 12.87 -13.98
CA ASP A 305 6.28 13.12 -14.85
C ASP A 305 6.11 14.63 -15.02
N VAL A 306 5.94 15.10 -16.25
CA VAL A 306 5.55 16.47 -16.57
C VAL A 306 4.13 16.46 -17.15
N SER A 307 3.20 17.10 -16.45
CA SER A 307 1.88 17.38 -16.97
C SER A 307 1.87 18.79 -17.55
N MET A 308 1.34 18.96 -18.76
CA MET A 308 1.26 20.26 -19.40
C MET A 308 -0.09 20.47 -20.07
N TRP A 309 -0.59 21.69 -19.99
CA TRP A 309 -1.67 22.17 -20.84
C TRP A 309 -1.14 22.35 -22.25
N LEU A 310 -1.90 21.86 -23.23
CA LEU A 310 -1.60 22.05 -24.64
C LEU A 310 -2.07 23.43 -25.11
N PRO A 311 -1.45 23.96 -26.16
CA PRO A 311 -1.96 25.14 -26.85
C PRO A 311 -3.42 24.92 -27.28
N PRO A 312 -4.26 25.96 -27.25
CA PRO A 312 -5.62 25.87 -27.76
C PRO A 312 -5.56 25.44 -29.23
N THR A 313 -6.32 24.40 -29.57
CA THR A 313 -6.49 24.03 -30.98
C THR A 313 -7.15 25.22 -31.68
N PRO A 314 -6.57 25.80 -32.75
CA PRO A 314 -7.27 26.82 -33.50
C PRO A 314 -8.63 26.25 -33.93
N PRO A 315 -9.72 27.04 -33.86
CA PRO A 315 -11.00 26.58 -34.34
C PRO A 315 -10.83 26.09 -35.78
N PRO A 316 -11.50 25.00 -36.19
CA PRO A 316 -11.47 24.58 -37.58
C PRO A 316 -11.85 25.80 -38.42
N PHE A 317 -10.96 26.20 -39.33
CA PHE A 317 -11.20 27.37 -40.17
C PHE A 317 -12.61 27.22 -40.76
N PRO A 318 -13.50 28.23 -40.62
CA PRO A 318 -14.80 28.16 -41.25
C PRO A 318 -14.56 27.90 -42.73
N SER A 319 -15.05 26.76 -43.21
CA SER A 319 -14.90 26.33 -44.60
C SER A 319 -15.22 27.51 -45.50
N ALA A 320 -14.21 28.03 -46.19
CA ALA A 320 -14.27 29.27 -46.94
C ALA A 320 -15.52 29.30 -47.81
N SER A 321 -16.50 30.11 -47.42
CA SER A 321 -17.52 30.57 -48.35
C SER A 321 -16.79 31.47 -49.35
N LEU A 322 -16.65 30.94 -50.56
CA LEU A 322 -16.08 31.60 -51.73
C LEU A 322 -16.59 33.04 -51.86
N GLY A 323 -15.65 33.98 -51.99
CA GLY A 323 -15.92 35.27 -52.61
C GLY A 323 -15.50 36.48 -51.80
N ARG A 324 -14.19 36.72 -51.65
CA ARG A 324 -13.65 38.08 -51.61
C ARG A 324 -12.14 38.07 -51.85
N SER A 325 -11.76 38.64 -52.99
CA SER A 325 -10.40 39.00 -53.34
C SER A 325 -10.09 40.34 -52.70
N ASP A 326 -9.49 40.32 -51.52
CA ASP A 326 -8.78 41.49 -50.99
C ASP A 326 -7.36 41.05 -50.65
N GLU A 327 -6.46 41.46 -51.54
CA GLU A 327 -5.02 41.48 -51.34
C GLU A 327 -4.71 42.49 -50.24
N ASP A 328 -4.39 42.06 -49.01
CA ASP A 328 -3.41 42.79 -48.20
C ASP A 328 -2.94 42.04 -46.94
N CYS A 329 -1.62 41.78 -46.94
CA CYS A 329 -0.67 41.70 -45.83
C CYS A 329 -1.15 41.30 -44.41
N GLY A 330 -1.45 40.00 -44.22
CA GLY A 330 -1.46 39.37 -42.89
C GLY A 330 -0.45 38.23 -42.83
N GLY A 331 0.74 38.47 -42.26
CA GLY A 331 1.74 37.43 -42.05
C GLY A 331 1.17 36.27 -41.24
N SER A 332 0.93 35.14 -41.89
CA SER A 332 0.46 33.91 -41.23
C SER A 332 1.50 33.50 -40.19
N MET A 333 1.14 33.60 -38.91
CA MET A 333 1.95 33.04 -37.84
C MET A 333 2.05 31.53 -38.08
N PRO A 334 3.27 30.96 -38.13
CA PRO A 334 3.43 29.53 -38.35
C PRO A 334 2.66 28.77 -37.26
N ALA A 335 1.92 27.73 -37.67
CA ALA A 335 1.23 26.88 -36.73
C ALA A 335 2.23 26.35 -35.68
N PRO A 336 1.88 26.37 -34.38
CA PRO A 336 2.78 25.90 -33.34
C PRO A 336 3.14 24.43 -33.61
N ALA A 337 4.44 24.11 -33.52
CA ALA A 337 4.90 22.75 -33.71
C ALA A 337 4.24 21.82 -32.69
N PRO A 338 3.82 20.59 -33.09
CA PRO A 338 3.20 19.66 -32.17
C PRO A 338 4.19 19.24 -31.08
N ILE A 339 3.70 19.12 -29.84
CA ILE A 339 4.49 18.60 -28.73
C ILE A 339 4.58 17.07 -28.86
N THR A 340 5.66 16.61 -29.48
CA THR A 340 5.97 15.17 -29.63
C THR A 340 6.91 14.68 -28.52
N GLU A 341 6.96 13.37 -28.30
CA GLU A 341 7.91 12.75 -27.38
C GLU A 341 9.37 13.09 -27.74
N GLU A 342 9.68 13.11 -29.04
CA GLU A 342 11.01 13.46 -29.55
C GLU A 342 11.35 14.93 -29.29
N ALA A 343 10.43 15.86 -29.56
CA ALA A 343 10.65 17.28 -29.30
C ALA A 343 10.90 17.55 -27.82
N LEU A 344 10.16 16.88 -26.93
CA LEU A 344 10.33 17.01 -25.49
C LEU A 344 11.64 16.36 -25.00
N SER A 345 12.04 15.22 -25.57
CA SER A 345 13.32 14.55 -25.29
C SER A 345 14.51 15.43 -25.70
N ASN A 346 14.42 16.09 -26.87
CA ASN A 346 15.44 16.99 -27.39
C ASN A 346 15.54 18.26 -26.54
N LEU A 347 14.41 18.86 -26.17
CA LEU A 347 14.39 20.01 -25.25
C LEU A 347 15.06 19.65 -23.91
N ALA A 348 14.74 18.48 -23.38
CA ALA A 348 15.28 18.04 -22.10
C ALA A 348 16.77 17.69 -22.14
N SER A 349 17.23 17.06 -23.22
CA SER A 349 18.66 16.78 -23.43
C SER A 349 19.47 18.05 -23.71
N ALA A 350 18.85 19.09 -24.28
CA ALA A 350 19.50 20.40 -24.49
C ALA A 350 19.71 21.21 -23.20
N VAL A 351 19.03 20.86 -22.10
CA VAL A 351 19.26 21.49 -20.79
C VAL A 351 20.61 21.09 -20.21
N ASN A 352 21.03 19.84 -20.40
CA ASN A 352 22.28 19.33 -19.88
C ASN A 352 22.87 18.30 -20.84
N ALA A 353 23.94 18.67 -21.56
CA ALA A 353 24.58 17.79 -22.55
C ALA A 353 25.12 16.47 -21.97
N SER A 354 25.38 16.41 -20.65
CA SER A 354 25.81 15.19 -19.97
C SER A 354 24.66 14.27 -19.56
N ILE A 355 23.39 14.67 -19.76
CA ILE A 355 22.23 13.88 -19.38
C ILE A 355 21.32 13.71 -20.60
N ARG A 356 21.21 12.46 -21.07
CA ARG A 356 20.24 12.09 -22.09
C ARG A 356 18.89 11.91 -21.44
N VAL A 357 17.85 12.50 -22.03
CA VAL A 357 16.48 12.38 -21.53
C VAL A 357 15.59 11.74 -22.60
N THR A 358 14.77 10.77 -22.21
CA THR A 358 13.70 10.22 -23.06
C THR A 358 12.33 10.56 -22.48
N ALA A 359 11.42 10.99 -23.34
CA ALA A 359 10.04 11.26 -22.99
C ALA A 359 9.11 10.16 -23.52
N VAL A 360 8.14 9.74 -22.71
CA VAL A 360 7.07 8.81 -23.13
C VAL A 360 5.73 9.37 -22.66
N GLN A 361 4.75 9.47 -23.55
CA GLN A 361 3.41 9.94 -23.21
C GLN A 361 2.71 8.94 -22.28
N LEU A 362 2.18 9.43 -21.17
CA LEU A 362 1.41 8.64 -20.21
C LEU A 362 -0.08 8.80 -20.47
N GLY A 363 -0.65 7.82 -21.16
CA GLY A 363 -2.09 7.71 -21.37
C GLY A 363 -2.66 8.70 -22.39
N PRO A 364 -4.00 8.73 -22.52
CA PRO A 364 -4.68 9.63 -23.44
C PRO A 364 -4.63 11.08 -22.93
N GLU A 365 -4.95 11.98 -23.83
CA GLU A 365 -5.09 13.39 -23.50
C GLU A 365 -6.33 13.64 -22.62
N PHE A 366 -6.18 14.53 -21.66
CA PHE A 366 -7.24 14.90 -20.72
C PHE A 366 -7.86 16.24 -21.11
N VAL A 367 -9.18 16.30 -21.20
CA VAL A 367 -9.93 17.55 -21.42
C VAL A 367 -10.53 18.01 -20.10
N HIS A 368 -10.12 19.19 -19.64
CA HIS A 368 -10.64 19.82 -18.43
C HIS A 368 -12.02 20.43 -18.68
N SER A 369 -12.79 20.67 -17.61
CA SER A 369 -14.10 21.32 -17.70
C SER A 369 -14.08 22.72 -18.32
N SER A 370 -12.90 23.37 -18.34
CA SER A 370 -12.68 24.64 -19.03
C SER A 370 -12.39 24.51 -20.53
N GLY A 371 -12.46 23.31 -21.10
CA GLY A 371 -12.09 23.02 -22.49
C GLY A 371 -10.58 22.96 -22.76
N ARG A 372 -9.74 23.25 -21.76
CA ARG A 372 -8.28 23.11 -21.89
C ARG A 372 -7.90 21.63 -21.97
N ARG A 373 -6.96 21.32 -22.86
CA ARG A 373 -6.43 19.97 -23.09
C ARG A 373 -5.11 19.81 -22.35
N ALA A 374 -4.86 18.68 -21.70
CA ALA A 374 -3.62 18.38 -21.00
C ALA A 374 -3.05 17.02 -21.42
N ARG A 375 -1.73 16.94 -21.51
CA ARG A 375 -1.00 15.67 -21.66
C ARG A 375 0.03 15.52 -20.56
N THR A 376 0.28 14.27 -20.19
CA THR A 376 1.33 13.93 -19.23
C THR A 376 2.39 13.11 -19.93
N TYR A 377 3.66 13.46 -19.71
CA TYR A 377 4.81 12.74 -20.25
C TYR A 377 5.69 12.29 -19.09
N ARG A 378 6.26 11.10 -19.19
CA ARG A 378 7.29 10.59 -18.29
C ARG A 378 8.66 10.85 -18.90
N LEU A 379 9.47 11.61 -18.20
CA LEU A 379 10.86 11.88 -18.54
C LEU A 379 11.76 10.91 -17.77
N SER A 380 12.59 10.16 -18.49
CA SER A 380 13.60 9.24 -17.95
C SER A 380 14.99 9.82 -18.21
N TYR A 381 15.83 9.90 -17.18
CA TYR A 381 17.12 10.60 -17.22
C TYR A 381 18.28 9.59 -17.16
N TYR A 382 19.18 9.67 -18.14
CA TYR A 382 20.32 8.78 -18.31
C TYR A 382 21.62 9.59 -18.42
N TYR A 383 22.75 9.05 -17.99
CA TYR A 383 24.03 9.70 -18.21
C TYR A 383 24.41 9.63 -19.71
N GLY A 384 24.72 10.77 -20.31
CA GLY A 384 25.08 10.95 -21.72
C GLY A 384 26.54 10.58 -21.99
N GLY A 385 26.93 9.37 -21.63
CA GLY A 385 28.15 8.74 -22.13
C GLY A 385 27.75 7.59 -23.04
N ALA A 386 28.41 7.44 -24.18
CA ALA A 386 28.21 6.30 -25.08
C ALA A 386 28.73 4.99 -24.45
N ARG A 387 28.15 4.55 -23.33
CA ARG A 387 28.18 3.14 -22.97
C ARG A 387 27.12 2.48 -23.83
N THR A 388 27.58 2.05 -25.01
CA THR A 388 26.94 1.04 -25.84
C THR A 388 26.38 -0.09 -24.97
N LYS A 389 25.24 -0.64 -25.41
CA LYS A 389 24.39 -1.69 -24.83
C LYS A 389 25.06 -2.96 -24.23
N SER A 390 26.38 -3.06 -24.09
CA SER A 390 27.05 -4.24 -23.55
C SER A 390 26.94 -4.39 -22.02
N ALA A 391 26.30 -3.45 -21.30
CA ALA A 391 26.11 -3.53 -19.85
C ALA A 391 24.84 -4.29 -19.42
N LEU A 392 24.10 -4.89 -20.36
CA LEU A 392 22.97 -5.78 -20.04
C LEU A 392 23.42 -7.23 -19.78
N GLU A 393 24.70 -7.55 -19.98
CA GLU A 393 25.26 -8.88 -19.72
C GLU A 393 26.61 -8.75 -18.98
N GLY A 394 26.56 -8.82 -17.64
CA GLY A 394 27.70 -9.26 -16.81
C GLY A 394 28.68 -8.20 -16.32
N ASP A 395 28.68 -7.99 -15.00
CA ASP A 395 29.82 -7.67 -14.14
C ASP A 395 30.77 -6.52 -14.53
N VAL A 396 30.44 -5.30 -14.08
CA VAL A 396 31.46 -4.27 -13.82
C VAL A 396 31.09 -3.48 -12.57
N ASP A 397 31.79 -3.74 -11.45
CA ASP A 397 31.81 -2.94 -10.20
C ASP A 397 32.49 -1.57 -10.39
N GLY A 398 32.20 -0.89 -11.49
CA GLY A 398 32.66 0.47 -11.71
C GLY A 398 31.68 1.43 -11.07
N ASP A 399 32.15 2.24 -10.13
CA ASP A 399 31.46 3.37 -9.48
C ASP A 399 31.05 4.49 -10.46
N GLY A 400 30.45 4.12 -11.59
CA GLY A 400 29.88 5.04 -12.55
C GLY A 400 28.69 5.71 -11.89
N GLU A 401 28.94 6.88 -11.33
CA GLU A 401 27.97 7.69 -10.61
C GLU A 401 26.77 7.97 -11.54
N GLY A 402 25.69 7.19 -11.35
CA GLY A 402 24.44 7.38 -12.07
C GLY A 402 23.87 8.79 -11.86
N VAL A 403 22.94 9.20 -12.72
CA VAL A 403 22.29 10.51 -12.53
C VAL A 403 21.53 10.49 -11.19
N THR A 404 22.02 11.26 -10.22
CA THR A 404 21.36 11.33 -8.91
C THR A 404 19.96 11.93 -9.04
N ASN A 405 19.04 11.54 -8.14
CA ASN A 405 17.67 12.08 -8.13
C ASN A 405 17.67 13.62 -8.01
N ALA A 406 18.55 14.18 -7.17
CA ALA A 406 18.72 15.63 -7.03
C ALA A 406 19.09 16.29 -8.37
N ARG A 407 20.10 15.76 -9.06
CA ARG A 407 20.54 16.30 -10.35
C ARG A 407 19.48 16.15 -11.44
N ALA A 408 18.80 15.01 -11.50
CA ALA A 408 17.69 14.81 -12.43
C ALA A 408 16.50 15.75 -12.13
N LYS A 409 16.22 16.04 -10.85
CA LYS A 409 15.21 17.01 -10.44
C LYS A 409 15.57 18.44 -10.87
N ASP A 410 16.83 18.82 -10.77
CA ASP A 410 17.29 20.14 -11.23
C ASP A 410 17.12 20.30 -12.75
N VAL A 411 17.53 19.28 -13.52
CA VAL A 411 17.27 19.24 -14.98
C VAL A 411 15.78 19.29 -15.26
N HIS A 412 14.97 18.49 -14.57
CA HIS A 412 13.51 18.47 -14.73
C HIS A 412 12.88 19.84 -14.51
N ASN A 413 13.27 20.54 -13.43
CA ASN A 413 12.76 21.88 -13.12
C ASN A 413 13.13 22.91 -14.21
N GLU A 414 14.33 22.81 -14.79
CA GLU A 414 14.75 23.66 -15.90
C GLU A 414 13.97 23.33 -17.19
N VAL A 415 13.73 22.05 -17.48
CA VAL A 415 12.85 21.64 -18.59
C VAL A 415 11.46 22.25 -18.44
N CYS A 416 10.87 22.14 -17.24
CA CYS A 416 9.56 22.73 -16.94
C CYS A 416 9.53 24.25 -17.15
N ARG A 417 10.64 24.95 -16.85
CA ARG A 417 10.76 26.40 -17.09
C ARG A 417 10.91 26.76 -18.57
N ARG A 418 11.50 25.88 -19.40
CA ARG A 418 11.69 26.13 -20.84
C ARG A 418 10.49 25.77 -21.71
N ILE A 419 9.61 24.89 -21.25
CA ILE A 419 8.43 24.42 -22.02
C ILE A 419 7.62 25.58 -22.63
N PRO A 420 7.24 26.66 -21.90
CA PRO A 420 6.45 27.73 -22.49
C PRO A 420 7.15 28.48 -23.63
N GLY A 421 8.49 28.59 -23.57
CA GLY A 421 9.28 29.23 -24.61
C GLY A 421 9.53 28.34 -25.83
N ALA A 422 9.69 27.03 -25.60
CA ALA A 422 9.89 26.04 -26.67
C ALA A 422 8.59 25.66 -27.39
N PHE A 423 7.47 25.69 -26.67
CA PHE A 423 6.14 25.32 -27.16
C PHE A 423 5.15 26.44 -26.84
N PRO A 424 5.04 27.47 -27.70
CA PRO A 424 4.16 28.61 -27.46
C PRO A 424 2.71 28.18 -27.16
N GLY A 425 2.17 28.64 -26.03
CA GLY A 425 0.83 28.28 -25.56
C GLY A 425 0.76 27.03 -24.68
N ALA A 426 1.88 26.33 -24.48
CA ALA A 426 1.97 25.25 -23.50
C ALA A 426 2.31 25.79 -22.10
N GLU A 427 1.70 25.21 -21.08
CA GLU A 427 1.95 25.58 -19.68
C GLU A 427 2.13 24.32 -18.82
N CYS A 428 3.20 24.24 -18.04
CA CYS A 428 3.39 23.18 -17.05
C CYS A 428 2.33 23.30 -15.94
N ARG A 429 1.77 22.16 -15.53
CA ARG A 429 0.71 22.05 -14.51
C ARG A 429 1.25 21.59 -13.16
#